data_AF-A0A7H0K0U8-F1
#
_entry.id   AF-A0A7H0K0U8-F1
#
_cell.length_a   1.000
_cell.length_b   1.000
_cell.length_c   1.000
_cell.angle_alpha   90.00
_cell.angle_beta   90.00
_cell.angle_gamma   90.00
#
_symmetry.space_group_name_H-M   'P 1'
#
loop_
_entity.id
_entity.type
_entity.pdbx_description
1 polymer ?
#
loop_
_entity_poly.entity_id
_entity_poly.type
_entity_poly.pdbx_seq_one_letter_code
_entity_poly.pdbx_strand_id
1 'polypeptide(L)'
;MRDAQIPDLEVEHVEPAIRAALDGATSTTVECELPPLKLTLEWCTHGDGTPMWDAPVSGHPGKVVAIRPDGETLTVPLDDGHGWDELAERLVDFSSVWEYEVKHALQDVRSQTMQLQEAERRARIQRGNLDDAIRAAHKQGVTMYKLAKATGFSQPTIKRIVK
;
A
#
# COMPACT_ATOMS: atom_id res chain seq x y z
N MET A 1 -1.32 -11.50 -10.91
CA MET A 1 -1.59 -10.07 -10.66
C MET A 1 -0.51 -9.31 -11.42
N ARG A 2 -0.88 -8.37 -12.30
CA ARG A 2 0.12 -7.46 -12.88
C ARG A 2 0.72 -6.69 -11.72
N ASP A 3 2.04 -6.62 -11.63
CA ASP A 3 2.73 -5.66 -10.76
C ASP A 3 2.17 -4.29 -11.15
N ALA A 4 1.26 -3.76 -10.34
CA ALA A 4 0.92 -2.36 -10.40
C ALA A 4 2.16 -1.67 -9.84
N GLN A 5 3.10 -1.36 -10.74
CA GLN A 5 4.26 -0.55 -10.40
C GLN A 5 3.70 0.76 -9.87
N ILE A 6 3.95 1.02 -8.58
CA ILE A 6 3.67 2.33 -8.01
C ILE A 6 4.56 3.29 -8.80
N PRO A 7 3.99 4.29 -9.49
CA PRO A 7 4.79 5.23 -10.27
C PRO A 7 5.69 5.99 -9.31
N ASP A 8 7.00 5.86 -9.49
CA ASP A 8 7.98 6.58 -8.70
C ASP A 8 7.99 8.04 -9.19
N LEU A 9 7.81 8.97 -8.25
CA LEU A 9 7.89 10.39 -8.57
C LEU A 9 9.35 10.82 -8.43
N GLU A 10 9.93 11.27 -9.53
CA GLU A 10 11.30 11.79 -9.54
C GLU A 10 11.29 13.32 -9.69
N VAL A 11 12.32 13.97 -9.14
CA VAL A 11 12.50 15.43 -9.15
C VAL A 11 12.37 15.99 -10.57
N GLU A 12 12.96 15.30 -11.56
CA GLU A 12 12.95 15.72 -12.97
C GLU A 12 11.56 15.74 -13.63
N HIS A 13 10.58 15.04 -13.04
CA HIS A 13 9.21 15.00 -13.55
C HIS A 13 8.33 16.14 -13.03
N VAL A 14 8.71 16.76 -11.91
CA VAL A 14 7.88 17.75 -11.20
C VAL A 14 7.72 19.02 -12.03
N GLU A 15 8.84 19.66 -12.39
CA GLU A 15 8.82 20.94 -13.10
C GLU A 15 8.09 20.84 -14.46
N PRO A 16 8.41 19.86 -15.36
CA PRO A 16 7.74 19.78 -16.65
C PRO A 16 6.22 19.58 -16.53
N ALA A 17 5.77 18.79 -15.56
CA ALA A 17 4.34 18.53 -15.36
C ALA A 17 3.59 19.76 -14.85
N ILE A 18 4.16 20.47 -13.88
CA ILE A 18 3.56 21.69 -13.34
C ILE A 18 3.57 22.80 -14.39
N ARG A 19 4.67 22.97 -15.14
CA ARG A 19 4.73 23.92 -16.26
C ARG A 19 3.66 23.64 -17.30
N ALA A 20 3.50 22.38 -17.70
CA ALA A 20 2.47 22.00 -18.67
C ALA A 20 1.05 22.26 -18.15
N ALA A 21 0.81 22.11 -16.84
CA ALA A 21 -0.48 22.42 -16.23
C ALA A 21 -0.75 23.93 -16.15
N LEU A 22 0.27 24.74 -15.93
CA LEU A 22 0.16 26.20 -15.86
C LEU A 22 0.14 26.87 -17.24
N ASP A 23 0.61 26.20 -18.29
CA ASP A 23 0.61 26.76 -19.65
C ASP A 23 -0.82 27.04 -20.14
N GLY A 24 -1.09 28.31 -20.44
CA GLY A 24 -2.43 28.78 -20.85
C GLY A 24 -3.48 28.77 -19.74
N ALA A 25 -3.10 28.54 -18.47
CA ALA A 25 -4.03 28.60 -17.35
C ALA A 25 -4.55 30.03 -17.15
N THR A 26 -5.87 30.17 -17.09
CA THR A 26 -6.56 31.46 -16.86
C THR A 26 -7.18 31.56 -15.47
N SER A 27 -7.16 30.45 -14.73
CA SER A 27 -7.68 30.35 -13.37
C SER A 27 -6.56 30.56 -12.37
N THR A 28 -6.89 31.15 -11.23
CA THR A 28 -5.98 31.25 -10.08
C THR A 28 -5.85 29.92 -9.33
N THR A 29 -6.66 28.92 -9.68
CA THR A 29 -6.58 27.56 -9.17
C THR A 29 -6.49 26.59 -10.34
N VAL A 30 -5.44 25.77 -10.38
CA VAL A 30 -5.16 24.84 -11.47
C VAL A 30 -4.95 23.45 -10.88
N GLU A 31 -5.61 22.45 -11.44
CA GLU A 31 -5.38 21.05 -11.09
C GLU A 31 -4.28 20.47 -11.99
N CYS A 32 -3.34 19.73 -11.41
CA CYS A 32 -2.25 19.06 -12.09
C CYS A 32 -2.18 17.60 -11.62
N GLU A 33 -2.21 16.67 -12.57
CA GLU A 33 -2.04 15.24 -12.27
C GLU A 33 -0.54 14.92 -12.35
N LEU A 34 0.07 14.55 -11.22
CA LEU A 34 1.48 14.21 -11.09
C LEU A 34 1.61 12.84 -10.41
N PRO A 35 1.40 11.73 -11.14
CA PRO A 35 1.31 10.41 -10.52
C PRO A 35 2.51 10.10 -9.60
N PRO A 36 2.26 9.63 -8.36
CA PRO A 36 0.97 9.18 -7.81
C PRO A 36 0.13 10.30 -7.17
N LEU A 37 0.61 11.53 -7.16
CA LEU A 37 -0.01 12.69 -6.53
C LEU A 37 -1.03 13.38 -7.44
N LYS A 38 -2.02 14.01 -6.79
CA LYS A 38 -2.87 15.04 -7.40
C LYS A 38 -2.50 16.38 -6.80
N LEU A 39 -2.26 17.37 -7.64
CA LEU A 39 -1.86 18.70 -7.19
C LEU A 39 -2.96 19.71 -7.50
N THR A 40 -3.24 20.57 -6.54
CA THR A 40 -3.99 21.80 -6.72
C THR A 40 -3.04 22.97 -6.53
N LEU A 41 -2.81 23.74 -7.59
CA LEU A 41 -1.93 24.91 -7.64
C LEU A 41 -2.78 26.15 -7.43
N GLU A 42 -2.63 26.84 -6.31
CA GLU A 42 -3.35 28.07 -5.99
C GLU A 42 -2.41 29.28 -6.10
N TRP A 43 -2.76 30.24 -6.95
CA TRP A 43 -2.01 31.47 -7.20
C TRP A 43 -0.53 31.21 -7.46
N CYS A 44 -0.23 30.26 -8.36
CA CYS A 44 1.13 29.81 -8.64
C CYS A 44 1.75 30.44 -9.90
N THR A 45 1.12 31.46 -10.46
CA THR A 45 1.61 32.20 -11.64
C THR A 45 1.64 33.70 -11.37
N HIS A 46 2.62 34.35 -11.98
CA HIS A 46 2.72 35.81 -12.07
C HIS A 46 1.64 36.34 -13.02
N GLY A 47 1.40 37.65 -12.99
CA GLY A 47 0.39 38.29 -13.83
C GLY A 47 0.62 38.15 -15.35
N ASP A 48 1.85 37.80 -15.75
CA ASP A 48 2.26 37.50 -17.13
C ASP A 48 2.18 35.99 -17.47
N GLY A 49 1.75 35.16 -16.53
CA GLY A 49 1.65 33.70 -16.68
C GLY A 49 2.92 32.93 -16.32
N THR A 50 4.01 33.62 -15.95
CA THR A 50 5.25 32.94 -15.53
C THR A 50 5.02 32.20 -14.21
N PRO A 51 5.43 30.91 -14.08
CA PRO A 51 5.36 30.20 -12.82
C PRO A 51 6.11 30.91 -11.69
N MET A 52 5.57 30.88 -10.48
CA MET A 52 6.15 31.56 -9.32
C MET A 52 7.58 31.10 -8.99
N TRP A 53 7.93 29.84 -9.28
CA TRP A 53 9.25 29.28 -8.98
C TRP A 53 10.36 29.72 -9.95
N ASP A 54 10.02 30.32 -11.10
CA ASP A 54 11.02 30.92 -12.01
C ASP A 54 11.61 32.22 -11.45
N ALA A 55 10.81 32.93 -10.65
CA ALA A 55 11.20 34.14 -9.95
C ALA A 55 10.50 34.18 -8.58
N PRO A 56 11.04 33.46 -7.58
CA PRO A 56 10.39 33.31 -6.29
C PRO A 56 10.23 34.63 -5.54
N VAL A 57 9.07 34.81 -4.90
CA VAL A 57 8.73 36.01 -4.14
C VAL A 57 8.32 35.61 -2.73
N SER A 58 9.08 36.07 -1.73
CA SER A 58 8.71 35.87 -0.33
C SER A 58 7.40 36.58 0.00
N GLY A 59 6.54 35.94 0.78
CA GLY A 59 5.24 36.46 1.19
C GLY A 59 4.13 36.36 0.14
N HIS A 60 4.34 35.62 -0.97
CA HIS A 60 3.29 35.34 -1.93
C HIS A 60 2.21 34.43 -1.31
N PRO A 61 0.90 34.72 -1.46
CA PRO A 61 -0.17 33.92 -0.84
C PRO A 61 -0.43 32.58 -1.54
N GLY A 62 0.34 32.27 -2.58
CA GLY A 62 0.20 31.04 -3.35
C GLY A 62 0.60 29.80 -2.55
N LYS A 63 0.06 28.65 -2.95
CA LYS A 63 0.38 27.36 -2.35
C LYS A 63 0.13 26.22 -3.34
N VAL A 64 0.82 25.12 -3.13
CA VAL A 64 0.56 23.84 -3.77
C VAL A 64 -0.04 22.90 -2.75
N VAL A 65 -1.19 22.32 -3.08
CA VAL A 65 -1.80 21.26 -2.28
C VAL A 65 -1.60 19.95 -3.02
N ALA A 66 -0.79 19.05 -2.46
CA ALA A 66 -0.59 17.71 -2.97
C ALA A 66 -1.44 16.71 -2.20
N ILE A 67 -2.12 15.81 -2.92
CA ILE A 67 -2.99 14.78 -2.36
C ILE A 67 -2.48 13.42 -2.83
N ARG A 68 -2.20 12.53 -1.87
CA ARG A 68 -1.81 11.13 -2.13
C ARG A 68 -3.03 10.24 -2.37
N PRO A 69 -2.84 9.00 -2.88
CA PRO A 69 -3.93 8.04 -3.08
C PRO A 69 -4.63 7.56 -1.80
N ASP A 70 -3.97 7.67 -0.64
CA ASP A 70 -4.55 7.37 0.68
C ASP A 70 -5.38 8.54 1.26
N GLY A 71 -5.39 9.69 0.57
CA GLY A 71 -6.09 10.91 0.97
C GLY A 71 -5.29 11.82 1.89
N GLU A 72 -4.04 11.49 2.22
CA GLU A 72 -3.16 12.40 2.95
C GLU A 72 -2.79 13.60 2.08
N THR A 73 -2.74 14.78 2.71
CA THR A 73 -2.48 16.04 2.03
C THR A 73 -1.24 16.73 2.55
N LEU A 74 -0.44 17.26 1.63
CA LEU A 74 0.66 18.17 1.90
C LEU A 74 0.31 19.54 1.34
N THR A 75 0.46 20.59 2.13
CA THR A 75 0.37 21.97 1.65
C THR A 75 1.76 22.60 1.67
N VAL A 76 2.22 23.02 0.50
CA VAL A 76 3.50 23.72 0.31
C VAL A 76 3.19 25.20 0.05
N PRO A 77 3.36 26.09 1.03
CA PRO A 77 3.16 27.52 0.84
C PRO A 77 4.33 28.13 0.05
N LEU A 78 4.07 29.14 -0.78
CA LEU A 78 5.10 29.89 -1.53
C LEU A 78 5.62 31.12 -0.75
N ASP A 79 5.28 31.27 0.52
CA ASP A 79 5.62 32.45 1.32
C ASP A 79 7.11 32.53 1.71
N ASP A 80 7.80 31.40 1.73
CA ASP A 80 9.24 31.26 1.99
C ASP A 80 10.11 31.56 0.75
N GLY A 81 9.51 31.72 -0.44
CA GLY A 81 10.23 32.05 -1.68
C GLY A 81 11.10 30.91 -2.21
N HIS A 82 10.69 29.66 -2.00
CA HIS A 82 11.39 28.49 -2.52
C HIS A 82 11.33 28.38 -4.06
N GLY A 83 12.38 27.79 -4.65
CA GLY A 83 12.48 27.53 -6.10
C GLY A 83 11.97 26.14 -6.50
N TRP A 84 12.17 25.77 -7.77
CA TRP A 84 11.74 24.48 -8.32
C TRP A 84 12.33 23.28 -7.59
N ASP A 85 13.63 23.32 -7.27
CA ASP A 85 14.32 22.20 -6.62
C ASP A 85 13.67 21.84 -5.27
N GLU A 86 13.40 22.84 -4.43
CA GLU A 86 12.81 22.62 -3.11
C GLU A 86 11.34 22.18 -3.19
N LEU A 87 10.56 22.70 -4.15
CA LEU A 87 9.21 22.18 -4.41
C LEU A 87 9.28 20.69 -4.80
N ALA A 88 10.18 20.35 -5.71
CA ALA A 88 10.31 19.01 -6.23
C ALA A 88 10.77 18.03 -5.14
N GLU A 89 11.76 18.40 -4.34
CA GLU A 89 12.19 17.61 -3.18
C GLU A 89 11.04 17.37 -2.20
N ARG A 90 10.29 18.42 -1.82
CA ARG A 90 9.14 18.27 -0.89
C ARG A 90 8.05 17.34 -1.45
N LEU A 91 7.75 17.41 -2.74
CA LEU A 91 6.75 16.55 -3.39
C LEU A 91 7.24 15.10 -3.53
N VAL A 92 8.51 14.91 -3.88
CA VAL A 92 9.15 13.59 -3.99
C VAL A 92 9.23 12.93 -2.62
N ASP A 93 9.74 13.61 -1.59
CA ASP A 93 9.80 13.09 -0.23
C ASP A 93 8.41 12.71 0.29
N PHE A 94 7.42 13.55 0.01
CA PHE A 94 6.03 13.23 0.31
C PHE A 94 5.58 11.97 -0.44
N SER A 95 5.84 11.81 -1.73
CA SER A 95 5.49 10.57 -2.43
C SER A 95 6.23 9.34 -1.86
N SER A 96 7.53 9.45 -1.63
CA SER A 96 8.40 8.33 -1.25
C SER A 96 8.07 7.75 0.12
N VAL A 97 7.64 8.57 1.09
CA VAL A 97 7.19 8.08 2.41
C VAL A 97 5.98 7.16 2.25
N TRP A 98 4.99 7.56 1.45
CA TRP A 98 3.81 6.75 1.19
C TRP A 98 4.17 5.44 0.48
N GLU A 99 5.07 5.49 -0.52
CA GLU A 99 5.53 4.27 -1.18
C GLU A 99 6.20 3.29 -0.22
N TYR A 100 7.05 3.82 0.67
CA TYR A 100 7.73 3.02 1.68
C TYR A 100 6.72 2.33 2.60
N GLU A 101 5.73 3.07 3.11
CA GLU A 101 4.68 2.56 3.98
C GLU A 101 3.83 1.48 3.31
N VAL A 102 3.37 1.72 2.07
CA VAL A 102 2.58 0.75 1.30
C VAL A 102 3.39 -0.52 1.02
N LYS A 103 4.66 -0.38 0.61
CA LYS A 103 5.55 -1.54 0.36
C LYS A 103 5.73 -2.36 1.64
N HIS A 104 5.93 -1.73 2.79
CA HIS A 104 6.08 -2.43 4.07
C HIS A 104 4.79 -3.13 4.51
N ALA A 105 3.65 -2.44 4.43
CA ALA A 105 2.36 -3.03 4.77
C ALA A 105 2.05 -4.28 3.90
N LEU A 106 2.34 -4.23 2.61
CA LEU A 106 2.17 -5.37 1.71
C LEU A 106 3.13 -6.52 2.02
N GLN A 107 4.38 -6.22 2.37
CA GLN A 107 5.35 -7.24 2.80
C GLN A 107 4.93 -7.94 4.09
N ASP A 108 4.39 -7.17 5.05
CA ASP A 108 3.88 -7.70 6.32
C ASP A 108 2.68 -8.63 6.09
N VAL A 109 1.70 -8.20 5.31
CA VAL A 109 0.53 -9.04 4.95
C VAL A 109 0.96 -10.31 4.23
N ARG A 110 1.95 -10.22 3.32
CA ARG A 110 2.51 -11.39 2.64
C ARG A 110 3.18 -12.35 3.62
N SER A 111 3.97 -11.83 4.56
CA SER A 111 4.63 -12.63 5.60
C SER A 111 3.62 -13.36 6.47
N GLN A 112 2.59 -12.66 6.94
CA GLN A 112 1.49 -13.26 7.71
C GLN A 112 0.75 -14.34 6.91
N THR A 113 0.51 -14.11 5.63
CA THR A 113 -0.13 -15.09 4.74
C THR A 113 0.71 -16.37 4.60
N MET A 114 2.03 -16.24 4.46
CA MET A 114 2.94 -17.39 4.42
C MET A 114 2.93 -18.17 5.74
N GLN A 115 2.92 -17.47 6.88
CA GLN A 115 2.83 -18.11 8.20
C GLN A 115 1.51 -18.88 8.37
N LEU A 116 0.40 -18.31 7.90
CA LEU A 116 -0.91 -18.97 7.90
C LEU A 116 -0.89 -20.25 7.05
N GLN A 117 -0.35 -20.18 5.83
CA GLN A 117 -0.25 -21.35 4.94
C GLN A 117 0.60 -22.47 5.55
N GLU A 118 1.72 -22.12 6.20
CA GLU A 118 2.56 -23.10 6.88
C GLU A 118 1.86 -23.70 8.11
N ALA A 119 1.12 -22.89 8.88
CA ALA A 119 0.30 -23.37 10.00
C ALA A 119 -0.80 -24.34 9.51
N GLU A 120 -1.49 -24.01 8.42
CA GLU A 120 -2.49 -24.89 7.79
C GLU A 120 -1.87 -26.20 7.30
N ARG A 121 -0.69 -26.13 6.67
CA ARG A 121 0.06 -27.31 6.24
C ARG A 121 0.41 -28.22 7.41
N ARG A 122 0.92 -27.65 8.51
CA ARG A 122 1.23 -28.39 9.74
C ARG A 122 -0.01 -29.02 10.34
N ALA A 123 -1.11 -28.27 10.42
CA ALA A 123 -2.38 -28.79 10.92
C ALA A 123 -2.89 -29.98 10.08
N ARG A 124 -2.75 -29.91 8.75
CA ARG A 124 -3.11 -31.01 7.84
C ARG A 124 -2.26 -32.25 8.08
N ILE A 125 -0.94 -32.09 8.22
CA ILE A 125 -0.03 -33.21 8.52
C ILE A 125 -0.40 -33.86 9.86
N GLN A 126 -0.64 -33.06 10.89
CA GLN A 126 -1.03 -33.58 12.22
C GLN A 126 -2.37 -34.31 12.20
N ARG A 127 -3.37 -33.83 11.44
CA ARG A 127 -4.62 -34.55 11.24
C ARG A 127 -4.40 -35.90 10.55
N GLY A 128 -3.53 -35.94 9.53
CA GLY A 128 -3.15 -37.20 8.88
C GLY A 128 -2.50 -38.20 9.84
N ASN A 129 -1.56 -37.74 10.67
CA ASN A 129 -0.91 -38.57 11.68
C ASN A 129 -1.91 -39.12 12.71
N LEU A 130 -2.88 -38.30 13.14
CA LEU A 130 -3.95 -38.72 14.04
C LEU A 130 -4.84 -39.80 13.39
N ASP A 131 -5.22 -39.62 12.13
CA ASP A 131 -6.02 -40.60 11.38
C ASP A 131 -5.27 -41.93 11.23
N ASP A 132 -3.96 -41.88 10.95
CA ASP A 132 -3.12 -43.08 10.86
C ASP A 132 -2.94 -43.77 12.22
N ALA A 133 -2.80 -43.02 13.32
CA ALA A 133 -2.77 -43.56 14.67
C ALA A 133 -4.09 -44.24 15.04
N ILE A 134 -5.23 -43.64 14.68
CA ILE A 134 -6.58 -44.22 14.87
C ILE A 134 -6.69 -45.55 14.10
N ARG A 135 -6.24 -45.58 12.84
CA ARG A 135 -6.21 -46.81 12.02
C ARG A 135 -5.33 -47.89 12.63
N ALA A 136 -4.14 -47.53 13.11
CA ALA A 136 -3.21 -48.47 13.73
C ALA A 136 -3.79 -49.07 15.03
N ALA A 137 -4.36 -48.23 15.90
CA ALA A 137 -5.00 -48.67 17.14
C ALA A 137 -6.22 -49.57 16.87
N HIS A 138 -7.02 -49.25 15.85
CA HIS A 138 -8.13 -50.11 15.44
C HIS A 138 -7.67 -51.49 14.95
N LYS A 139 -6.58 -51.55 14.16
CA LYS A 139 -5.95 -52.83 13.73
C LYS A 139 -5.45 -53.68 14.90
N GLN A 140 -5.10 -53.05 16.02
CA GLN A 140 -4.71 -53.73 17.27
C GLN A 140 -5.91 -54.17 18.13
N GLY A 141 -7.15 -53.97 17.65
CA GLY A 141 -8.37 -54.44 18.33
C GLY A 141 -9.01 -53.41 19.27
N VAL A 142 -8.55 -52.15 19.28
CA VAL A 142 -9.23 -51.09 20.05
C VAL A 142 -10.58 -50.78 19.40
N THR A 143 -11.66 -50.87 20.18
CA THR A 143 -13.02 -50.65 19.67
C THR A 143 -13.25 -49.20 19.25
N MET A 144 -14.10 -48.98 18.24
CA MET A 144 -14.46 -47.63 17.77
C MET A 144 -15.01 -46.74 18.90
N TYR A 145 -15.71 -47.31 19.87
CA TYR A 145 -16.18 -46.58 21.07
C TYR A 145 -15.02 -46.03 21.90
N LYS A 146 -13.98 -46.84 22.16
CA LYS A 146 -12.79 -46.40 22.92
C LYS A 146 -11.98 -45.35 22.15
N LEU A 147 -11.85 -45.49 20.83
CA LEU A 147 -11.20 -44.50 19.96
C LEU A 147 -11.95 -43.17 19.95
N ALA A 148 -13.28 -43.19 19.80
CA ALA A 148 -14.12 -42.00 19.89
C ALA A 148 -13.96 -41.27 21.23
N LYS A 149 -13.95 -42.02 22.35
CA LYS A 149 -13.76 -41.47 23.69
C LYS A 149 -12.37 -40.83 23.87
N ALA A 150 -11.31 -41.42 23.31
CA ALA A 150 -9.95 -40.93 23.46
C ALA A 150 -9.62 -39.72 22.56
N THR A 151 -10.22 -39.66 21.37
CA THR A 151 -9.94 -38.62 20.36
C THR A 151 -10.95 -37.47 20.37
N GLY A 152 -12.08 -37.63 21.05
CA GLY A 152 -13.19 -36.67 21.03
C GLY A 152 -14.00 -36.68 19.74
N PHE A 153 -13.68 -37.55 18.77
CA PHE A 153 -14.43 -37.68 17.53
C PHE A 153 -15.72 -38.49 17.71
N SER A 154 -16.72 -38.17 16.87
CA SER A 154 -17.94 -38.98 16.79
C SER A 154 -17.65 -40.39 16.25
N GLN A 155 -18.43 -41.40 16.66
CA GLN A 155 -18.29 -42.75 16.11
C GLN A 155 -18.45 -42.82 14.58
N PRO A 156 -19.38 -42.07 13.94
CA PRO A 156 -19.42 -41.97 12.48
C PRO A 156 -18.11 -41.46 11.86
N THR A 157 -17.47 -40.47 12.49
CA THR A 157 -16.16 -39.95 12.05
C THR A 157 -15.08 -41.02 12.14
N ILE A 158 -14.98 -41.72 13.27
CA ILE A 158 -14.05 -42.84 13.46
C ILE A 158 -14.28 -43.92 12.42
N LYS A 159 -15.55 -44.31 12.17
CA LYS A 159 -15.92 -45.30 11.17
C LYS A 159 -15.46 -44.90 9.76
N ARG A 160 -15.51 -43.61 9.40
CA ARG A 160 -15.01 -43.11 8.11
C ARG A 160 -13.48 -43.16 8.01
N ILE A 161 -12.77 -42.92 9.11
CA ILE A 161 -11.31 -42.94 9.16
C ILE A 161 -10.76 -44.37 9.02
N VAL A 162 -11.38 -45.35 9.70
CA VAL A 162 -10.92 -46.74 9.74
C VAL A 162 -11.50 -47.65 8.65
N LYS A 163 -12.41 -47.14 7.82
CA LYS A 163 -12.91 -47.82 6.62
C LYS A 163 -11.84 -47.85 5.54
#